data_AF-A0A202CDX8-F1
#
_entry.id   AF-A0A202CDX8-F1
#
_cell.length_a   1.000
_cell.length_b   1.000
_cell.length_c   1.000
_cell.angle_alpha   90.00
_cell.angle_beta   90.00
_cell.angle_gamma   90.00
#
_symmetry.space_group_name_H-M   'P 1'
#
loop_
_entity.id
_entity.type
_entity.pdbx_description
1 polymer ?
#
loop_
_entity_poly.entity_id
_entity_poly.type
_entity_poly.pdbx_seq_one_letter_code
_entity_poly.pdbx_strand_id
1 'polypeptide(L)'
;MTVANAQQTEVKTRENSLLEASLKKADAKSENSLFYINKKETDIETVKKIPAEDIKYVMVLKDDKIRKKFKEKGITQIVMITTKS
;
A
#
# COMPACT_ATOMS: atom_id res chain seq x y z
N MET A 1 -0.78 -33.46 -9.82
CA MET A 1 -2.00 -32.65 -9.57
C MET A 1 -2.03 -32.39 -8.07
N THR A 2 -2.30 -31.23 -7.48
CA THR A 2 -2.44 -29.83 -7.87
C THR A 2 -2.55 -29.12 -6.50
N VAL A 3 -1.80 -28.03 -6.33
CA VAL A 3 -1.89 -26.96 -5.29
C VAL A 3 -2.10 -27.37 -3.82
N ALA A 4 -1.00 -27.34 -3.05
CA ALA A 4 -1.05 -27.18 -1.60
C ALA A 4 -0.82 -25.72 -1.21
N ASN A 5 -1.52 -25.31 -0.15
CA ASN A 5 -1.39 -24.07 0.63
C ASN A 5 -2.11 -22.80 0.14
N ALA A 6 -3.44 -22.85 0.17
CA ALA A 6 -4.30 -21.71 0.44
C ALA A 6 -4.52 -21.52 1.96
N GLN A 7 -3.46 -21.16 2.71
CA GLN A 7 -3.56 -20.88 4.16
C GLN A 7 -2.64 -19.74 4.66
N GLN A 8 -2.27 -18.76 3.81
CA GLN A 8 -1.54 -17.56 4.28
C GLN A 8 -2.42 -16.30 4.35
N THR A 9 -3.75 -16.41 4.23
CA THR A 9 -4.62 -15.25 3.99
C THR A 9 -5.52 -14.86 5.17
N GLU A 10 -5.43 -15.47 6.36
CA GLU A 10 -6.52 -15.36 7.35
C GLU A 10 -6.24 -14.76 8.74
N VAL A 11 -5.03 -14.28 9.10
CA VAL A 11 -4.82 -13.81 10.51
C VAL A 11 -4.15 -12.43 10.70
N LYS A 12 -3.70 -11.71 9.66
CA LYS A 12 -3.09 -10.34 9.83
C LYS A 12 -3.96 -9.17 9.37
N THR A 13 -5.22 -9.43 9.02
CA THR A 13 -6.16 -8.50 8.34
C THR A 13 -7.02 -7.67 9.30
N ARG A 14 -6.61 -7.46 10.56
CA ARG A 14 -7.47 -6.72 11.52
C ARG A 14 -7.21 -5.22 11.63
N GLU A 15 -6.12 -4.64 11.12
CA GLU A 15 -5.84 -3.22 11.44
C GLU A 15 -5.52 -2.26 10.29
N ASN A 16 -5.53 -2.61 9.00
CA ASN A 16 -5.43 -1.57 7.96
C ASN A 16 -6.14 -1.93 6.65
N SER A 17 -7.48 -2.05 6.70
CA SER A 17 -8.34 -2.24 5.51
C SER A 17 -8.03 -1.24 4.37
N LEU A 18 -7.64 -0.01 4.72
CA LEU A 18 -7.24 1.03 3.76
C LEU A 18 -5.94 0.68 3.02
N LEU A 19 -4.95 0.14 3.73
CA LEU A 19 -3.68 -0.26 3.14
C LEU A 19 -3.87 -1.44 2.20
N GLU A 20 -4.64 -2.44 2.63
CA GLU A 20 -4.91 -3.63 1.81
C GLU A 20 -5.66 -3.27 0.52
N ALA A 21 -6.64 -2.36 0.60
CA ALA A 21 -7.32 -1.85 -0.59
C ALA A 21 -6.33 -1.17 -1.55
N SER A 22 -5.43 -0.33 -1.03
CA SER A 22 -4.40 0.33 -1.84
C SER A 22 -3.39 -0.65 -2.46
N LEU A 23 -2.97 -1.68 -1.72
CA LEU A 23 -2.07 -2.73 -2.21
C LEU A 23 -2.74 -3.54 -3.33
N LYS A 24 -3.99 -3.97 -3.14
CA LYS A 24 -4.75 -4.73 -4.14
C LYS A 24 -4.95 -3.93 -5.44
N LYS A 25 -5.20 -2.63 -5.33
CA LYS A 25 -5.34 -1.71 -6.47
C LYS A 25 -4.04 -1.51 -7.24
N ALA A 26 -2.92 -1.48 -6.53
CA ALA A 26 -1.58 -1.39 -7.13
C ALA A 26 -1.18 -2.70 -7.82
N ASP A 27 -1.43 -3.86 -7.19
CA ASP A 27 -1.20 -5.20 -7.80
C ASP A 27 -2.05 -5.42 -9.05
N ALA A 28 -3.32 -5.00 -9.02
CA ALA A 28 -4.21 -5.09 -10.18
C ALA A 28 -3.84 -4.13 -11.32
N LYS A 29 -2.77 -3.33 -11.16
CA LYS A 29 -2.30 -2.31 -12.12
C LYS A 29 -3.37 -1.31 -12.56
N SER A 30 -4.47 -1.23 -11.81
CA SER A 30 -5.60 -0.36 -12.07
C SER A 30 -5.31 1.08 -11.65
N GLU A 31 -4.41 1.28 -10.68
CA GLU A 31 -4.00 2.59 -10.17
C GLU A 31 -2.49 2.58 -9.86
N ASN A 32 -1.71 3.37 -10.59
CA ASN A 32 -0.29 3.60 -10.28
C ASN A 32 -0.20 4.36 -8.95
N SER A 33 0.41 3.70 -7.97
CA SER A 33 0.42 4.12 -6.57
C SER A 33 1.85 4.29 -6.11
N LEU A 34 2.15 5.41 -5.45
CA LEU A 34 3.47 5.65 -4.86
C LEU A 34 3.39 5.43 -3.35
N PHE A 35 4.32 4.65 -2.80
CA PHE A 35 4.31 4.28 -1.39
C PHE A 35 5.43 5.01 -0.64
N TYR A 36 5.11 5.48 0.57
CA TYR A 36 6.07 6.08 1.48
C TYR A 36 5.98 5.43 2.84
N ILE A 37 7.11 5.07 3.45
CA ILE A 37 7.21 4.67 4.86
C ILE A 37 7.99 5.75 5.58
N ASN A 38 7.41 6.37 6.61
CA ASN A 38 8.08 7.42 7.40
C ASN A 38 8.69 8.54 6.51
N LYS A 39 7.94 8.97 5.48
CA LYS A 39 8.32 9.96 4.47
C LYS A 39 9.46 9.52 3.52
N LYS A 40 9.90 8.27 3.54
CA LYS A 40 10.83 7.69 2.56
C LYS A 40 10.08 6.89 1.49
N GLU A 41 10.37 7.17 0.23
CA GLU A 41 9.80 6.43 -0.90
C GLU A 41 10.22 4.96 -0.83
N THR A 42 9.28 4.06 -1.12
CA THR A 42 9.51 2.62 -1.05
C THR A 42 8.68 1.89 -2.11
N ASP A 43 9.01 0.63 -2.32
CA ASP A 43 8.27 -0.31 -3.14
C ASP A 43 7.13 -1.00 -2.36
N ILE A 44 6.18 -1.52 -3.13
CA ILE A 44 5.03 -2.25 -2.60
C ILE A 44 5.42 -3.51 -1.82
N GLU A 45 6.52 -4.16 -2.20
CA GLU A 45 6.98 -5.41 -1.58
C GLU A 45 7.49 -5.17 -0.16
N THR A 46 8.17 -4.06 0.06
CA THR A 46 8.61 -3.60 1.37
C THR A 46 7.42 -3.24 2.25
N VAL A 47 6.40 -2.57 1.70
CA VAL A 47 5.16 -2.25 2.43
C VAL A 47 4.43 -3.51 2.89
N LYS A 48 4.34 -4.54 2.03
CA LYS A 48 3.71 -5.83 2.37
C LYS A 48 4.41 -6.58 3.51
N LYS A 49 5.69 -6.29 3.75
CA LYS A 49 6.49 -6.93 4.81
C LYS A 49 6.35 -6.23 6.17
N ILE A 50 5.81 -5.01 6.21
CA ILE A 50 5.60 -4.31 7.49
C ILE A 50 4.47 -5.00 8.26
N PRO A 51 4.70 -5.45 9.50
CA PRO A 51 3.64 -6.00 10.31
C PRO A 51 2.66 -4.89 10.72
N ALA A 52 1.35 -5.18 10.65
CA ALA A 52 0.31 -4.19 10.92
C ALA A 52 0.42 -3.56 12.32
N GLU A 53 0.92 -4.32 13.30
CA GLU A 53 1.17 -3.87 14.67
C GLU A 53 2.16 -2.70 14.76
N ASP A 54 3.12 -2.64 13.83
CA ASP A 54 4.11 -1.57 13.74
C ASP A 54 3.57 -0.33 13.02
N ILE A 55 2.41 -0.41 12.37
CA ILE A 55 1.81 0.72 11.65
C ILE A 55 1.05 1.59 12.64
N LYS A 56 1.41 2.87 12.70
CA LYS A 56 0.71 3.89 13.48
C LYS A 56 -0.56 4.34 12.78
N TYR A 57 -0.43 4.69 11.50
CA TYR A 57 -1.55 5.05 10.63
C TYR A 57 -1.15 5.02 9.16
N VAL A 58 -2.16 4.93 8.29
CA VAL A 58 -2.02 5.00 6.84
C VAL A 58 -2.85 6.15 6.30
N MET A 59 -2.24 6.96 5.44
CA MET A 59 -2.90 8.08 4.78
C MET A 59 -2.82 7.89 3.27
N VAL A 60 -3.96 7.97 2.59
CA VAL A 60 -4.02 7.84 1.13
C VAL A 60 -4.42 9.18 0.54
N LEU A 61 -3.54 9.74 -0.30
CA LEU A 61 -3.74 11.01 -1.00
C LEU A 61 -4.12 10.74 -2.45
N LYS A 62 -5.32 11.18 -2.86
CA LYS A 62 -5.86 10.98 -4.23
C LYS A 62 -6.21 12.28 -4.95
N ASP A 63 -5.80 13.43 -4.39
CA ASP A 63 -6.14 14.74 -4.92
C ASP A 63 -5.68 14.98 -6.36
N ASP A 64 -6.42 15.84 -7.08
CA ASP A 64 -6.05 16.34 -8.40
C ASP A 64 -4.66 16.99 -8.44
N LYS A 65 -4.21 17.56 -7.32
CA LYS A 65 -2.85 18.11 -7.20
C LYS A 65 -1.78 17.02 -7.37
N ILE A 66 -2.00 15.82 -6.82
CA ILE A 66 -1.10 14.68 -6.97
C ILE A 66 -1.10 14.22 -8.41
N ARG A 67 -2.28 14.06 -9.02
CA ARG A 67 -2.42 13.66 -10.42
C ARG A 67 -1.74 14.64 -11.36
N LYS A 68 -1.80 15.95 -11.10
CA LYS A 68 -1.09 16.98 -11.87
C LYS A 68 0.43 16.91 -11.65
N LYS A 69 0.89 16.82 -10.39
CA LYS A 69 2.32 16.82 -10.05
C LYS A 69 3.06 15.57 -10.52
N PHE A 70 2.37 14.42 -10.53
CA PHE A 70 2.96 13.14 -10.91
C PHE A 70 2.38 12.56 -12.21
N LYS A 71 1.78 13.42 -13.04
CA LYS A 71 1.17 13.05 -14.32
C LYS A 71 2.16 12.33 -15.24
N GLU A 72 3.40 12.80 -15.29
CA GLU A 72 4.47 12.23 -16.12
C GLU A 72 4.86 10.81 -15.68
N LYS A 73 4.79 10.54 -14.38
CA LYS A 73 5.02 9.21 -13.81
C LYS A 73 3.75 8.34 -13.84
N GLY A 74 2.63 8.89 -14.31
CA GLY A 74 1.33 8.24 -14.32
C GLY A 74 0.77 7.93 -12.93
N ILE A 75 1.27 8.56 -11.86
CA ILE A 75 0.84 8.24 -10.49
C ILE A 75 -0.50 8.91 -10.19
N THR A 76 -1.42 8.13 -9.66
CA THR A 76 -2.82 8.52 -9.41
C THR A 76 -3.15 8.64 -7.92
N GLN A 77 -2.38 7.96 -7.07
CA GLN A 77 -2.51 8.01 -5.62
C GLN A 77 -1.15 7.89 -4.93
N ILE A 78 -1.04 8.49 -3.74
CA ILE A 78 0.10 8.32 -2.84
C ILE A 78 -0.40 7.67 -1.56
N VAL A 79 0.30 6.64 -1.09
CA VAL A 79 0.01 5.94 0.16
C VAL A 79 1.16 6.22 1.11
N MET A 80 0.87 6.92 2.20
CA MET A 80 1.84 7.24 3.25
C MET A 80 1.57 6.35 4.46
N ILE A 81 2.54 5.53 4.80
CA ILE A 81 2.55 4.66 5.97
C ILE A 81 3.46 5.31 7.02
N THR A 82 2.93 5.52 8.21
CA THR A 82 3.73 5.96 9.37
C THR A 82 3.78 4.82 10.36
N THR A 83 4.99 4.42 10.76
CA THR A 83 5.15 3.37 11.78
C THR A 83 5.12 3.97 13.18
N LYS A 84 4.83 3.14 14.20
CA LYS A 84 4.76 3.59 15.59
C LYS A 84 6.11 4.09 16.09
N SER A 85 7.18 3.40 15.66
CA SER A 85 8.57 3.56 16.12
C SER A 85 8.73 3.41 17.63
#